data_AF-A0A815VDP6-F1
#
_entry.id   AF-A0A815VDP6-F1
#
_cell.length_a   1.000
_cell.length_b   1.000
_cell.length_c   1.000
_cell.angle_alpha   90.00
_cell.angle_beta   90.00
_cell.angle_gamma   90.00
#
_symmetry.space_group_name_H-M   'P 1'
#
loop_
_entity.id
_entity.type
_entity.pdbx_description
1 polymer ?
#
loop_
_entity_poly.entity_id
_entity_poly.type
_entity_poly.pdbx_seq_one_letter_code
_entity_poly.pdbx_strand_id
1 'polypeptide(L)'
;QEDQKKTSTTKLSNKRYLILIYNVEYDRIYYPLSLRYCGRSDTLVLIEQIRQLTAENELLKSRLDSCTKDLDDSQEEYSNLRKDNDNYYQQFSLYGGKAKKSTS
;
A
#
# COMPACT_ATOMS: atom_id res chain seq x y z
N GLN A 1 20.43 41.54 -52.08
CA GLN A 1 20.23 41.53 -50.62
C GLN A 1 19.23 40.44 -50.31
N GLU A 2 19.73 39.21 -50.18
CA GLU A 2 19.00 38.08 -49.61
C GLU A 2 19.00 38.22 -48.09
N ASP A 3 17.83 38.02 -47.47
CA ASP A 3 17.67 37.22 -46.24
C ASP A 3 16.32 37.53 -45.56
N GLN A 4 15.28 36.78 -45.95
CA GLN A 4 14.11 36.57 -45.09
C GLN A 4 13.63 35.12 -45.21
N LYS A 5 14.30 34.20 -44.48
CA LYS A 5 13.67 32.92 -44.07
C LYS A 5 14.38 32.26 -42.89
N LYS A 6 14.30 32.87 -41.70
CA LYS A 6 14.56 32.15 -40.43
C LYS A 6 13.34 32.31 -39.54
N THR A 7 12.60 31.20 -39.33
CA THR A 7 11.80 30.86 -38.13
C THR A 7 10.80 29.73 -38.42
N SER A 8 11.27 28.55 -38.84
CA SER A 8 10.41 27.35 -38.95
C SER A 8 10.96 26.12 -38.22
N THR A 9 12.05 26.25 -37.45
CA THR A 9 12.70 25.13 -36.75
C THR A 9 12.23 24.96 -35.30
N THR A 10 11.72 26.02 -34.65
CA THR A 10 11.28 25.96 -33.24
C THR A 10 10.00 25.14 -33.01
N LYS A 11 9.17 24.92 -34.03
CA LYS A 11 7.89 24.16 -33.90
C LYS A 11 8.07 22.64 -33.76
N LEU A 12 9.26 22.10 -33.98
CA LEU A 12 9.53 20.66 -33.97
C LEU A 12 10.19 20.15 -32.68
N SER A 13 10.76 21.02 -31.83
CA SER A 13 11.58 20.58 -30.69
C SER A 13 10.80 19.90 -29.55
N ASN A 14 9.46 20.06 -29.51
CA ASN A 14 8.62 19.55 -28.44
C ASN A 14 7.68 18.40 -28.87
N LYS A 15 7.81 17.88 -30.10
CA LYS A 15 7.05 16.69 -30.52
C LYS A 15 7.68 15.46 -29.86
N ARG A 16 6.96 14.84 -28.93
CA ARG A 16 7.39 13.61 -28.25
C ARG A 16 6.48 12.47 -28.68
N TYR A 17 7.04 11.29 -28.91
CA TYR A 17 6.26 10.10 -29.24
C TYR A 17 6.53 9.03 -28.18
N LEU A 18 5.47 8.52 -27.57
CA LEU A 18 5.52 7.23 -26.89
C LEU A 18 5.33 6.17 -27.97
N ILE A 19 6.37 5.40 -28.24
CA ILE A 19 6.30 4.35 -29.26
C ILE A 19 6.02 3.04 -28.54
N LEU A 20 4.78 2.55 -28.68
CA LEU A 20 4.47 1.19 -28.29
C LEU A 20 4.88 0.26 -29.42
N ILE A 21 5.80 -0.65 -29.13
CA ILE A 21 6.26 -1.66 -30.07
C ILE A 21 5.63 -2.97 -29.65
N TYR A 22 4.72 -3.47 -30.48
CA TYR A 22 4.15 -4.80 -30.30
C TYR A 22 4.91 -5.77 -31.19
N ASN A 23 5.65 -6.68 -30.55
CA ASN A 23 6.41 -7.72 -31.25
C ASN A 23 5.54 -8.97 -31.41
N VAL A 24 5.39 -9.42 -32.66
CA VAL A 24 4.80 -10.69 -33.07
C VAL A 24 5.91 -11.53 -33.70
N GLU A 25 5.71 -12.84 -33.89
CA GLU A 25 6.71 -13.84 -34.30
C GLU A 25 7.83 -13.33 -35.24
N TYR A 26 7.45 -12.68 -36.35
CA TYR A 26 8.40 -12.16 -37.34
C TYR A 26 8.25 -10.66 -37.61
N ASP A 27 7.29 -9.98 -36.93
CA ASP A 27 6.93 -8.60 -37.20
C ASP A 27 6.95 -7.72 -35.96
N ARG A 28 7.23 -6.44 -36.17
CA ARG A 28 7.13 -5.41 -35.14
C ARG A 28 6.16 -4.34 -35.60
N ILE A 29 5.06 -4.20 -34.86
CA ILE A 29 4.06 -3.17 -35.13
C ILE A 29 4.34 -1.97 -34.24
N TYR A 30 4.53 -0.81 -34.86
CA TYR A 30 4.83 0.44 -34.18
C TYR A 30 3.56 1.28 -34.07
N TYR A 31 3.14 1.59 -32.85
CA TYR A 31 2.05 2.51 -32.57
C TYR A 31 2.62 3.80 -31.96
N PRO A 32 2.92 4.82 -32.79
CA PRO A 32 3.44 6.09 -32.29
C PRO A 32 2.33 6.94 -31.69
N LEU A 33 2.32 7.05 -30.36
CA LEU A 33 1.42 7.95 -29.64
C LEU A 33 2.07 9.32 -29.50
N SER A 34 1.46 10.34 -30.12
CA SER A 34 1.94 11.72 -30.03
C SER A 34 1.62 12.30 -28.65
N LEU A 35 2.65 12.71 -27.91
CA LEU A 35 2.53 13.38 -26.63
C LEU A 35 2.77 14.88 -26.80
N ARG A 36 1.90 15.67 -26.16
CA ARG A 36 2.07 17.12 -26.07
C ARG A 36 3.02 17.45 -24.93
N TYR A 37 3.92 18.40 -25.14
CA TYR A 37 4.71 18.94 -24.04
C TYR A 37 3.80 19.71 -23.08
N CYS A 38 3.67 19.24 -21.84
CA CYS A 38 2.81 19.85 -20.82
C CYS A 38 3.45 21.05 -20.11
N GLY A 39 4.62 21.53 -20.56
CA GLY A 39 5.33 22.62 -19.91
C GLY A 39 6.21 22.16 -18.74
N ARG A 40 6.60 23.13 -17.91
CA ARG A 40 7.23 22.87 -16.60
C ARG A 40 6.14 22.47 -15.61
N SER A 41 6.46 21.56 -14.70
CA SER A 41 5.57 21.21 -13.59
C SER A 41 5.26 22.45 -12.75
N ASP A 42 3.98 22.70 -12.47
CA ASP A 42 3.57 23.71 -11.51
C ASP A 42 3.93 23.22 -10.09
N THR A 43 4.74 24.01 -9.39
CA THR A 43 5.21 23.66 -8.04
C THR A 43 4.09 23.65 -7.03
N LEU A 44 3.05 24.48 -7.21
CA LEU A 44 1.91 24.54 -6.29
C LEU A 44 1.05 23.28 -6.40
N VAL A 45 0.78 22.82 -7.63
CA VAL A 45 0.06 21.57 -7.87
C VAL A 45 0.84 20.39 -7.31
N LEU A 46 2.17 20.38 -7.46
CA LEU A 46 3.00 19.31 -6.90
C LEU A 46 2.99 19.29 -5.38
N ILE A 47 3.11 20.46 -4.73
CA ILE A 47 3.07 20.57 -3.27
C ILE A 47 1.71 20.10 -2.74
N GLU A 48 0.61 20.49 -3.39
CA GLU A 48 -0.73 20.06 -2.98
C GLU A 48 -0.90 18.55 -3.16
N GLN A 49 -0.40 17.98 -4.25
CA GLN A 49 -0.43 16.53 -4.47
C GLN A 49 0.39 15.78 -3.40
N ILE A 50 1.57 16.31 -3.05
CA ILE A 50 2.40 15.74 -1.97
C ILE A 50 1.62 15.78 -0.67
N ARG A 51 1.00 16.91 -0.32
CA ARG A 51 0.22 17.07 0.90
C ARG A 51 -0.94 16.06 0.99
N GLN A 52 -1.66 15.88 -0.10
CA GLN A 52 -2.76 14.91 -0.18
C GLN A 52 -2.24 13.47 0.01
N LEU A 53 -1.17 13.10 -0.69
CA LEU A 53 -0.57 11.78 -0.59
C LEU A 53 0.02 11.51 0.81
N THR A 54 0.63 12.51 1.45
CA THR A 54 1.15 12.35 2.81
C THR A 54 0.03 12.19 3.83
N ALA A 55 -1.05 12.97 3.70
CA ALA A 55 -2.21 12.86 4.58
C ALA A 55 -2.91 11.50 4.43
N GLU A 56 -3.05 10.99 3.21
CA GLU A 56 -3.59 9.65 2.96
C GLU A 56 -2.72 8.57 3.60
N ASN A 57 -1.39 8.68 3.48
CA ASN A 57 -0.47 7.74 4.12
C ASN A 57 -0.55 7.78 5.65
N GLU A 58 -0.67 8.97 6.26
CA GLU A 58 -0.84 9.10 7.71
C GLU A 58 -2.16 8.48 8.19
N LEU A 59 -3.25 8.70 7.45
CA LEU A 59 -4.54 8.07 7.73
C LEU A 59 -4.43 6.54 7.66
N LEU A 60 -3.81 6.01 6.60
CA LEU A 60 -3.64 4.57 6.44
C LEU A 60 -2.77 3.96 7.54
N LYS A 61 -1.69 4.64 7.95
CA LYS A 61 -0.84 4.21 9.07
C LYS A 61 -1.59 4.20 10.40
N SER A 62 -2.31 5.28 10.72
CA SER A 62 -3.09 5.32 11.96
C SER A 62 -4.18 4.25 12.03
N ARG A 63 -4.82 3.94 10.90
CA ARG A 63 -5.77 2.82 10.78
C ARG A 63 -5.10 1.46 10.98
N LEU A 64 -3.88 1.30 10.48
CA LEU A 64 -3.12 0.08 10.72
C LEU A 64 -2.78 -0.05 12.21
N ASP A 65 -2.30 1.03 12.82
CA ASP A 65 -1.92 1.05 14.25
C ASP A 65 -3.11 0.74 15.17
N SER A 66 -4.30 1.25 14.85
CA SER A 66 -5.51 0.91 15.61
C SER A 66 -5.86 -0.58 15.45
N CYS A 67 -5.84 -1.09 14.22
CA CYS A 67 -6.12 -2.50 13.95
C CYS A 67 -5.13 -3.44 14.65
N THR A 68 -3.85 -3.06 14.74
CA THR A 68 -2.85 -3.84 15.48
C THR A 68 -3.07 -3.82 16.98
N LYS A 69 -3.55 -2.70 17.55
CA LYS A 69 -3.89 -2.63 18.98
C LYS A 69 -5.09 -3.50 19.30
N ASP A 70 -6.14 -3.42 18.48
CA ASP A 70 -7.33 -4.26 18.65
C ASP A 70 -6.99 -5.75 18.58
N LEU A 71 -6.02 -6.11 17.72
CA LEU A 71 -5.51 -7.48 17.62
C LEU A 71 -4.74 -7.90 18.88
N ASP A 72 -3.87 -7.04 19.41
CA ASP A 72 -3.04 -7.32 20.59
C ASP A 72 -3.92 -7.46 21.85
N ASP A 73 -4.88 -6.55 22.03
CA ASP A 73 -5.88 -6.59 23.11
C ASP A 73 -6.67 -7.91 23.08
N SER A 74 -7.13 -8.32 21.89
CA SER A 74 -7.83 -9.59 21.71
C SER A 74 -6.92 -10.79 22.01
N GLN A 75 -5.66 -10.77 21.58
CA GLN A 75 -4.69 -11.83 21.87
C GLN A 75 -4.42 -11.96 23.38
N GLU A 76 -4.32 -10.84 24.10
CA GLU A 76 -4.15 -10.84 25.55
C GLU A 76 -5.36 -11.47 26.25
N GLU A 77 -6.57 -11.08 25.85
CA GLU A 77 -7.83 -11.63 26.37
C GLU A 77 -7.87 -13.16 26.18
N TYR A 78 -7.56 -13.67 24.98
CA TYR A 78 -7.48 -15.10 24.70
C TYR A 78 -6.44 -15.83 25.58
N SER A 79 -5.28 -15.20 25.82
CA SER A 79 -4.23 -15.73 26.69
C SER A 79 -4.74 -15.89 28.12
N ASN A 80 -5.43 -14.87 28.64
CA ASN A 80 -5.94 -14.85 30.00
C ASN A 80 -7.04 -15.90 30.17
N LEU A 81 -7.98 -15.96 29.23
CA LEU A 81 -9.05 -16.95 29.24
C LEU A 81 -8.50 -18.38 29.21
N ARG A 82 -7.40 -18.61 28.47
CA ARG A 82 -6.73 -19.92 28.43
C ARG A 82 -6.10 -20.29 29.77
N LYS A 83 -5.43 -19.35 30.45
CA LYS A 83 -4.87 -19.58 31.79
C LYS A 83 -5.95 -19.90 32.81
N ASP A 84 -7.06 -19.18 32.77
CA ASP A 84 -8.21 -19.43 33.65
C ASP A 84 -8.82 -20.81 33.40
N ASN A 85 -8.89 -21.22 32.13
CA ASN A 85 -9.35 -22.54 31.73
C ASN A 85 -8.42 -23.66 32.24
N ASP A 86 -7.10 -23.49 32.11
CA ASP A 86 -6.10 -24.43 32.64
C ASP A 86 -6.17 -24.52 34.17
N ASN A 87 -6.32 -23.37 34.84
CA ASN A 87 -6.49 -23.29 36.28
C ASN A 87 -7.75 -24.02 36.75
N TYR A 88 -8.87 -23.83 36.03
CA TYR A 88 -10.11 -24.57 36.26
C TYR A 88 -9.86 -26.08 36.19
N TYR A 89 -9.28 -26.59 35.10
CA TYR A 89 -8.98 -28.02 35.00
C TYR A 89 -8.06 -28.55 36.10
N GLN A 90 -7.05 -27.76 36.48
CA GLN A 90 -6.14 -28.13 37.57
C GLN A 90 -6.88 -28.20 38.91
N GLN A 91 -7.75 -27.23 39.19
CA GLN A 91 -8.65 -27.23 40.34
C GLN A 91 -9.52 -28.49 40.35
N PHE A 92 -10.19 -28.81 39.24
CA PHE A 92 -11.03 -30.02 39.13
C PHE A 92 -10.26 -31.30 39.44
N SER A 93 -9.01 -31.42 38.96
CA SER A 93 -8.16 -32.58 39.25
C SER A 93 -7.90 -32.74 40.76
N LEU A 94 -7.69 -31.64 41.47
CA LEU A 94 -7.43 -31.63 42.92
C LEU A 94 -8.67 -32.02 43.74
N TYR A 95 -9.85 -31.57 43.32
CA TYR A 95 -11.10 -31.95 43.99
C TYR A 95 -11.53 -33.40 43.66
N GLY A 96 -11.32 -33.87 42.43
CA GLY A 96 -11.59 -35.26 42.04
C GLY A 96 -10.69 -36.30 42.71
N GLY A 97 -9.44 -35.92 43.05
CA GLY A 97 -8.51 -36.80 43.79
C GLY A 97 -8.84 -37.00 45.27
N LYS A 98 -9.64 -36.09 45.88
CA LYS A 98 -10.06 -36.20 47.30
C LYS A 98 -11.24 -37.15 47.50
N ALA A 99 -12.00 -37.46 46.44
CA ALA A 99 -13.17 -38.32 46.52
C ALA A 99 -12.85 -39.83 46.58
N LYS A 100 -11.59 -40.26 46.39
CA LYS A 100 -11.21 -41.69 46.34
C LYS A 100 -10.36 -42.18 47.54
N LYS A 101 -10.16 -41.39 48.59
CA LYS A 101 -9.35 -41.77 49.77
C LYS A 101 -10.12 -41.87 51.10
N SER A 102 -11.46 -41.93 51.08
CA SER A 102 -12.28 -42.05 52.30
C SER A 102 -12.96 -43.42 52.50
N THR A 103 -12.58 -44.45 51.75
CA THR A 103 -13.09 -45.82 51.94
C THR A 103 -11.95 -46.83 51.97
N SER A 104 -11.36 -47.03 53.16
CA SER A 104 -11.01 -48.35 53.70
C SER A 104 -10.45 -48.21 55.11
#